data_AF-A0A4V6CKP7-F1
#
_entry.id   AF-A0A4V6CKP7-F1
#
_cell.length_a   1.000
_cell.length_b   1.000
_cell.length_c   1.000
_cell.angle_alpha   90.00
_cell.angle_beta   90.00
_cell.angle_gamma   90.00
#
_symmetry.space_group_name_H-M   'P 1'
#
loop_
_entity.id
_entity.type
_entity.pdbx_description
1 polymer ?
#
loop_
_entity_poly.entity_id
_entity_poly.type
_entity_poly.pdbx_seq_one_letter_code
_entity_poly.pdbx_strand_id
1 'polypeptide(L)'
;MEIIALIVSVLSLGVAFGGTYLSNKRAKEALGESRRAAADARWSALQEAVQRLIGFDPTAEPIGDRLANLRIAMIALIDELDGPAVFDRWLAAEHTLGATLGRQVLETAQPGATIEQRVNRLGPLMGWAQALSGNLRRFRSVGLDVETLSKLRLHARELVETLHASHGWDLPPEEDPRLEPMV
;
A
#
# COMPACT_ATOMS: atom_id res chain seq x y z
N MET A 1 -57.80 34.95 -8.72
CA MET A 1 -56.38 35.35 -8.62
C MET A 1 -55.65 34.53 -7.57
N GLU A 2 -56.15 34.41 -6.34
CA GLU A 2 -55.48 33.68 -5.25
C GLU A 2 -55.26 32.17 -5.49
N ILE A 3 -56.24 31.47 -6.09
CA ILE A 3 -56.12 30.03 -6.39
C ILE A 3 -54.98 29.74 -7.37
N ILE A 4 -54.76 30.62 -8.35
CA ILE A 4 -53.69 30.47 -9.35
C ILE A 4 -52.33 30.67 -8.70
N ALA A 5 -52.19 31.64 -7.79
CA ALA A 5 -50.96 31.87 -7.04
C ALA A 5 -50.60 30.68 -6.14
N LEU A 6 -51.60 30.05 -5.49
CA LEU A 6 -51.40 28.85 -4.69
C LEU A 6 -50.88 27.68 -5.52
N ILE A 7 -51.48 27.42 -6.69
CA ILE A 7 -51.07 26.34 -7.60
C ILE A 7 -49.64 26.55 -8.10
N VAL A 8 -49.31 27.77 -8.52
CA VAL A 8 -47.95 28.13 -8.96
C VAL A 8 -46.93 27.96 -7.83
N SER A 9 -47.28 28.32 -6.60
CA SER A 9 -46.40 28.15 -5.44
C SER A 9 -46.13 26.67 -5.12
N VAL A 10 -47.15 25.81 -5.15
CA VAL A 10 -47.00 24.37 -4.87
C VAL A 10 -46.17 23.69 -5.97
N LEU A 11 -46.41 24.02 -7.24
CA LEU A 11 -45.61 23.53 -8.36
C LEU A 11 -44.15 23.98 -8.26
N SER A 12 -43.92 25.25 -7.92
CA SER A 12 -42.57 25.79 -7.74
C SER A 12 -41.83 25.11 -6.58
N LEU A 13 -42.52 24.83 -5.48
CA LEU A 13 -41.96 24.09 -4.35
C LEU A 13 -41.62 22.64 -4.73
N GLY A 14 -42.49 21.97 -5.47
CA GLY A 14 -42.25 20.61 -5.98
C GLY A 14 -41.02 20.54 -6.90
N VAL A 15 -40.88 21.50 -7.82
CA VAL A 15 -39.72 21.61 -8.71
C VAL A 15 -38.45 21.92 -7.93
N ALA A 16 -38.49 22.84 -6.96
CA ALA A 16 -37.34 23.18 -6.13
C ALA A 16 -36.87 22.00 -5.26
N PHE A 17 -37.82 21.27 -4.65
CA PHE A 17 -37.51 20.11 -3.82
C PHE A 17 -36.96 18.94 -4.65
N GLY A 18 -37.60 18.65 -5.80
CA GLY A 18 -37.14 17.65 -6.75
C GLY A 18 -35.76 17.95 -7.34
N GLY A 19 -35.52 19.21 -7.72
CA GLY A 19 -34.22 19.67 -8.24
C GLY A 19 -33.11 19.56 -7.19
N THR A 20 -33.37 19.97 -5.95
CA THR A 20 -32.41 19.87 -4.84
C THR A 20 -32.09 18.41 -4.52
N TYR A 21 -33.10 17.54 -4.47
CA TYR A 21 -32.91 16.11 -4.23
C TYR A 21 -32.06 15.45 -5.32
N LEU A 22 -32.37 15.70 -6.60
CA LEU A 22 -31.63 15.13 -7.73
C LEU A 22 -30.19 15.66 -7.80
N SER A 23 -29.98 16.94 -7.50
CA SER A 23 -28.66 17.56 -7.42
C SER A 23 -27.83 16.94 -6.28
N ASN A 24 -28.43 16.77 -5.09
CA ASN A 24 -27.77 16.13 -3.96
C ASN A 24 -27.42 14.66 -4.24
N LYS A 25 -28.29 13.93 -4.95
CA LYS A 25 -28.02 12.55 -5.37
C LYS A 25 -26.82 12.48 -6.32
N ARG A 26 -26.83 13.29 -7.38
CA ARG A 26 -25.72 13.35 -8.36
C ARG A 26 -24.40 13.80 -7.74
N ALA A 27 -24.44 14.79 -6.85
CA ALA A 27 -23.25 15.24 -6.12
C ALA A 27 -22.65 14.13 -5.26
N LYS A 28 -23.49 13.34 -4.57
CA LYS A 28 -23.03 12.17 -3.80
C LYS A 28 -22.46 11.07 -4.68
N GLU A 29 -23.09 10.79 -5.82
CA GLU A 29 -22.58 9.81 -6.80
C GLU A 29 -21.22 10.25 -7.36
N ALA A 30 -21.10 11.51 -7.79
CA ALA A 30 -19.84 12.07 -8.28
C ALA A 30 -18.73 12.08 -7.22
N LEU A 31 -19.05 12.41 -5.97
CA LEU A 31 -18.10 12.29 -4.85
C LEU A 31 -17.68 10.84 -4.61
N GLY A 32 -18.61 9.89 -4.71
CA GLY A 32 -18.33 8.47 -4.59
C GLY A 32 -17.40 7.96 -5.69
N GLU A 33 -17.68 8.32 -6.94
CA GLU A 33 -16.83 7.99 -8.09
C GLU A 33 -15.44 8.64 -7.97
N SER A 34 -15.38 9.90 -7.55
CA SER A 34 -14.11 10.61 -7.32
C SER A 34 -13.26 9.92 -6.25
N ARG A 35 -13.85 9.51 -5.12
CA ARG A 35 -13.13 8.78 -4.06
C ARG A 35 -12.65 7.42 -4.53
N ARG A 36 -13.47 6.68 -5.28
CA ARG A 36 -13.06 5.40 -5.87
C ARG A 36 -11.89 5.57 -6.84
N ALA A 37 -11.95 6.59 -7.71
CA ALA A 37 -10.86 6.90 -8.63
C ALA A 37 -9.56 7.26 -7.90
N ALA A 38 -9.64 8.03 -6.81
CA ALA A 38 -8.49 8.34 -5.96
C ALA A 38 -7.88 7.06 -5.35
N ALA A 39 -8.70 6.20 -4.73
CA ALA A 39 -8.25 4.92 -4.19
C ALA A 39 -7.62 4.01 -5.26
N ASP A 40 -8.24 3.90 -6.44
CA ASP A 40 -7.70 3.12 -7.57
C ASP A 40 -6.35 3.65 -8.06
N ALA A 41 -6.17 4.97 -8.07
CA ALA A 41 -4.89 5.60 -8.38
C ALA A 41 -3.83 5.24 -7.33
N ARG A 42 -4.17 5.26 -6.03
CA ARG A 42 -3.24 4.86 -4.95
C ARG A 42 -2.83 3.40 -5.05
N TRP A 43 -3.79 2.50 -5.31
CA TRP A 43 -3.50 1.08 -5.53
C TRP A 43 -2.55 0.88 -6.71
N SER A 44 -2.77 1.63 -7.79
CA SER A 44 -1.95 1.52 -9.01
C SER A 44 -0.55 2.07 -8.78
N ALA A 45 -0.41 3.20 -8.09
CA ALA A 45 0.90 3.78 -7.72
C ALA A 45 1.71 2.83 -6.83
N LEU A 46 1.08 2.18 -5.85
CA LEU A 46 1.76 1.18 -5.02
C LEU A 46 2.20 -0.04 -5.85
N GLN A 47 1.35 -0.54 -6.75
CA GLN A 47 1.73 -1.62 -7.67
C GLN A 47 2.92 -1.24 -8.54
N GLU A 48 2.95 -0.02 -9.04
CA GLU A 48 4.06 0.49 -9.86
C GLU A 48 5.36 0.59 -9.05
N ALA A 49 5.29 1.00 -7.78
CA ALA A 49 6.44 1.02 -6.88
C ALA A 49 6.99 -0.39 -6.60
N VAL A 50 6.12 -1.38 -6.39
CA VAL A 50 6.53 -2.78 -6.21
C VAL A 50 7.12 -3.36 -7.49
N GLN A 51 6.53 -3.08 -8.65
CA GLN A 51 7.03 -3.57 -9.94
C GLN A 51 8.45 -3.08 -10.26
N ARG A 52 8.80 -1.87 -9.82
CA ARG A 52 10.18 -1.37 -9.92
C ARG A 52 11.18 -2.17 -9.09
N LEU A 53 10.76 -3.00 -8.15
CA LEU A 53 11.67 -3.88 -7.40
C LEU A 53 11.84 -5.25 -8.09
N ILE A 54 10.96 -5.59 -9.02
CA ILE A 54 11.05 -6.85 -9.78
C ILE A 54 12.12 -6.70 -10.86
N GLY A 55 13.17 -7.53 -10.78
CA GLY A 55 14.31 -7.47 -11.70
C GLY A 55 15.30 -6.35 -11.38
N PHE A 56 15.13 -5.66 -10.24
CA PHE A 56 16.10 -4.68 -9.76
C PHE A 56 17.34 -5.37 -9.17
N ASP A 57 18.52 -4.87 -9.52
CA ASP A 57 19.79 -5.30 -8.94
C ASP A 57 20.38 -4.20 -8.04
N PRO A 58 20.29 -4.34 -6.69
CA PRO A 58 20.83 -3.35 -5.77
C PRO A 58 22.36 -3.24 -5.81
N THR A 59 23.06 -4.20 -6.44
CA THR A 59 24.52 -4.13 -6.61
C THR A 59 24.94 -3.19 -7.74
N ALA A 60 24.03 -2.86 -8.66
CA ALA A 60 24.26 -1.96 -9.78
C ALA A 60 23.71 -0.55 -9.53
N GLU A 61 22.68 -0.43 -8.70
CA GLU A 61 21.94 0.80 -8.45
C GLU A 61 21.54 0.93 -6.96
N PRO A 62 21.48 2.14 -6.38
CA PRO A 62 21.07 2.32 -4.99
C PRO A 62 19.64 1.85 -4.71
N ILE A 63 19.47 0.92 -3.77
CA ILE A 63 18.14 0.42 -3.37
C ILE A 63 17.33 1.40 -2.53
N GLY A 64 18.01 2.33 -1.84
CA GLY A 64 17.39 3.27 -0.90
C GLY A 64 16.23 4.05 -1.51
N ASP A 65 16.43 4.61 -2.71
CA ASP A 65 15.40 5.40 -3.40
C ASP A 65 14.16 4.56 -3.76
N ARG A 66 14.36 3.29 -4.14
CA ARG A 66 13.26 2.40 -4.49
C ARG A 66 12.46 2.00 -3.25
N LEU A 67 13.12 1.72 -2.13
CA LEU A 67 12.46 1.44 -0.86
C LEU A 67 11.76 2.67 -0.28
N ALA A 68 12.32 3.87 -0.46
CA ALA A 68 11.68 5.12 -0.07
C ALA A 68 10.40 5.36 -0.90
N ASN A 69 10.48 5.21 -2.23
CA ASN A 69 9.32 5.32 -3.11
C ASN A 69 8.23 4.29 -2.78
N LEU A 70 8.63 3.06 -2.43
CA LEU A 70 7.69 2.04 -1.97
C LEU A 70 6.98 2.49 -0.68
N ARG A 71 7.72 2.99 0.32
CA ARG A 71 7.12 3.44 1.59
C ARG A 71 6.18 4.63 1.38
N ILE A 72 6.55 5.59 0.54
CA ILE A 72 5.70 6.74 0.19
C ILE A 72 4.39 6.25 -0.43
N ALA A 73 4.45 5.31 -1.37
CA ALA A 73 3.26 4.76 -1.99
C ALA A 73 2.38 3.94 -1.02
N MET A 74 3.00 3.23 -0.07
CA MET A 74 2.28 2.51 0.99
C MET A 74 1.52 3.49 1.89
N ILE A 75 2.17 4.54 2.38
CA ILE A 75 1.55 5.56 3.25
C ILE A 75 0.41 6.25 2.49
N ALA A 76 0.64 6.68 1.25
CA ALA A 76 -0.39 7.33 0.45
C ALA A 76 -1.61 6.44 0.17
N LEU A 77 -1.44 5.12 0.13
CA LEU A 77 -2.55 4.18 0.06
C LEU A 77 -3.29 4.08 1.39
N ILE A 78 -2.56 3.96 2.50
CA ILE A 78 -3.15 3.88 3.84
C ILE A 78 -3.96 5.14 4.15
N ASP A 79 -3.44 6.32 3.85
CA ASP A 79 -4.11 7.60 4.12
C ASP A 79 -5.42 7.76 3.32
N GLU A 80 -5.50 7.13 2.14
CA GLU A 80 -6.69 7.17 1.29
C GLU A 80 -7.70 6.06 1.65
N LEU A 81 -7.23 4.93 2.17
CA LEU A 81 -8.08 3.80 2.54
C LEU A 81 -8.54 3.92 3.99
N ASP A 82 -9.86 3.86 4.19
CA ASP A 82 -10.45 3.62 5.51
C ASP A 82 -10.33 2.12 5.88
N GLY A 83 -9.08 1.63 5.92
CA GLY A 83 -8.73 0.23 6.13
C GLY A 83 -8.42 -0.13 7.59
N PRO A 84 -8.40 -1.41 7.95
CA PRO A 84 -8.06 -1.82 9.30
C PRO A 84 -6.60 -1.49 9.62
N ALA A 85 -6.31 -1.04 10.85
CA ALA A 85 -4.95 -0.68 11.30
C ALA A 85 -3.90 -1.81 11.15
N VAL A 86 -4.32 -3.06 11.03
CA VAL A 86 -3.41 -4.18 10.72
C VAL A 86 -2.82 -4.11 9.31
N PHE A 87 -3.47 -3.41 8.38
CA PHE A 87 -2.98 -3.22 7.02
C PHE A 87 -1.70 -2.39 6.98
N ASP A 88 -1.67 -1.24 7.67
CA ASP A 88 -0.45 -0.43 7.80
C ASP A 88 0.68 -1.23 8.47
N ARG A 89 0.36 -1.92 9.58
CA ARG A 89 1.35 -2.75 10.28
C ARG A 89 1.91 -3.90 9.42
N TRP A 90 1.09 -4.47 8.53
CA TRP A 90 1.57 -5.45 7.56
C TRP A 90 2.48 -4.79 6.52
N LEU A 91 2.08 -3.67 5.92
CA LEU A 91 2.90 -2.95 4.93
C LEU A 91 4.24 -2.47 5.51
N ALA A 92 4.26 -2.03 6.77
CA ALA A 92 5.49 -1.69 7.48
C ALA A 92 6.40 -2.91 7.66
N ALA A 93 5.85 -4.08 8.04
CA ALA A 93 6.63 -5.31 8.15
C ALA A 93 7.20 -5.77 6.80
N GLU A 94 6.42 -5.65 5.72
CA GLU A 94 6.87 -5.94 4.36
C GLU A 94 7.98 -4.99 3.90
N HIS A 95 7.89 -3.70 4.23
CA HIS A 95 8.93 -2.72 3.93
C HIS A 95 10.24 -3.08 4.63
N THR A 96 10.19 -3.44 5.92
CA THR A 96 11.35 -3.93 6.67
C THR A 96 11.93 -5.20 6.05
N LEU A 97 11.10 -6.18 5.69
CA LEU A 97 11.55 -7.40 5.02
C LEU A 97 12.25 -7.09 3.69
N GLY A 98 11.68 -6.19 2.88
CA GLY A 98 12.30 -5.73 1.63
C GLY A 98 13.66 -5.08 1.85
N ALA A 99 13.83 -4.27 2.90
CA ALA A 99 15.10 -3.67 3.28
C ALA A 99 16.13 -4.72 3.73
N THR A 100 15.71 -5.69 4.55
CA THR A 100 16.57 -6.80 5.01
C THR A 100 17.04 -7.67 3.84
N LEU A 101 16.15 -8.04 2.92
CA LEU A 101 16.50 -8.78 1.71
C LEU A 101 17.42 -7.96 0.80
N GLY A 102 17.16 -6.66 0.67
CA GLY A 102 18.03 -5.73 -0.05
C GLY A 102 19.46 -5.71 0.49
N ARG A 103 19.59 -5.61 1.82
CA ARG A 103 20.88 -5.70 2.52
C ARG A 103 21.57 -7.04 2.28
N GLN A 104 20.83 -8.16 2.36
CA GLN A 104 21.38 -9.49 2.08
C GLN A 104 22.00 -9.57 0.68
N VAL A 105 21.32 -9.04 -0.34
CA VAL A 105 21.86 -9.03 -1.72
C VAL A 105 23.14 -8.21 -1.79
N LEU A 106 23.18 -7.04 -1.15
CA LEU A 106 24.36 -6.17 -1.13
C LEU A 106 25.55 -6.81 -0.42
N GLU A 107 25.34 -7.41 0.77
CA GLU A 107 26.42 -8.02 1.55
C GLU A 107 26.94 -9.33 0.94
N THR A 108 26.11 -10.06 0.18
CA THR A 108 26.50 -11.30 -0.50
C THR A 108 27.04 -11.07 -1.92
N ALA A 109 27.10 -9.81 -2.37
CA ALA A 109 27.63 -9.46 -3.68
C ALA A 109 29.13 -9.74 -3.76
N GLN A 110 29.54 -10.47 -4.81
CA GLN A 110 30.95 -10.79 -5.06
C GLN A 110 31.41 -10.21 -6.40
N PRO A 111 32.56 -9.53 -6.45
CA PRO A 111 33.19 -9.14 -7.70
C PRO A 111 33.47 -10.36 -8.59
N GLY A 112 33.16 -10.28 -9.88
CA GLY A 112 33.41 -11.35 -10.85
C GLY A 112 32.42 -12.52 -10.80
N ALA A 113 31.32 -12.39 -10.06
CA ALA A 113 30.26 -13.41 -10.05
C ALA A 113 29.66 -13.62 -11.45
N THR A 114 29.37 -14.87 -11.78
CA THR A 114 28.67 -15.23 -13.02
C THR A 114 27.24 -14.68 -13.03
N ILE A 115 26.63 -14.59 -14.22
CA ILE A 115 25.24 -14.15 -14.37
C ILE A 115 24.30 -15.03 -13.54
N GLU A 116 24.49 -16.35 -13.55
CA GLU A 116 23.68 -17.29 -12.78
C GLU A 116 23.78 -17.07 -11.27
N GLN A 117 25.00 -16.86 -10.76
CA GLN A 117 25.21 -16.53 -9.35
C GLN A 117 24.54 -15.20 -8.96
N ARG A 118 24.56 -14.20 -9.85
CA ARG A 118 23.86 -12.92 -9.62
C ARG A 118 22.35 -13.13 -9.57
N VAL A 119 21.77 -13.83 -10.54
CA VAL A 119 20.33 -14.13 -10.57
C VAL A 119 19.89 -14.90 -9.33
N ASN A 120 20.64 -15.92 -8.92
CA ASN A 120 20.33 -16.71 -7.72
C ASN A 120 20.35 -15.87 -6.43
N ARG A 121 21.27 -14.90 -6.33
CA ARG A 121 21.31 -13.96 -5.19
C ARG A 121 20.15 -12.98 -5.20
N LEU A 122 19.69 -12.54 -6.38
CA LEU A 122 18.52 -11.66 -6.51
C LEU A 122 17.20 -12.38 -6.24
N GLY A 123 17.17 -13.70 -6.36
CA GLY A 123 15.98 -14.55 -6.22
C GLY A 123 15.10 -14.21 -5.01
N PRO A 124 15.63 -14.14 -3.77
CA PRO A 124 14.84 -13.79 -2.58
C PRO A 124 14.17 -12.42 -2.67
N LEU A 125 14.90 -11.37 -3.07
CA LEU A 125 14.34 -10.02 -3.20
C LEU A 125 13.27 -9.96 -4.30
N MET A 126 13.53 -10.59 -5.45
CA MET A 126 12.58 -10.66 -6.56
C MET A 126 11.32 -11.45 -6.18
N GLY A 127 11.47 -12.59 -5.52
CA GLY A 127 10.38 -13.44 -5.06
C GLY A 127 9.50 -12.73 -4.04
N TRP A 128 10.11 -11.99 -3.10
CA TRP A 128 9.38 -11.13 -2.17
C TRP A 128 8.57 -10.05 -2.91
N ALA A 129 9.19 -9.31 -3.84
CA ALA A 129 8.49 -8.25 -4.57
C ALA A 129 7.30 -8.81 -5.39
N GLN A 130 7.47 -9.99 -5.99
CA GLN A 130 6.39 -10.71 -6.68
C GLN A 130 5.27 -11.13 -5.73
N ALA A 131 5.60 -11.69 -4.56
CA ALA A 131 4.62 -12.08 -3.55
C ALA A 131 3.83 -10.87 -3.02
N LEU A 132 4.53 -9.78 -2.71
CA LEU A 132 3.91 -8.52 -2.29
C LEU A 132 2.97 -7.98 -3.37
N SER A 133 3.40 -7.96 -4.64
CA SER A 133 2.55 -7.56 -5.77
C SER A 133 1.27 -8.40 -5.85
N GLY A 134 1.40 -9.73 -5.73
CA GLY A 134 0.26 -10.66 -5.74
C GLY A 134 -0.72 -10.42 -4.58
N ASN A 135 -0.20 -10.28 -3.36
CA ASN A 135 -1.01 -10.02 -2.17
C ASN A 135 -1.78 -8.70 -2.30
N LEU A 136 -1.12 -7.62 -2.73
CA LEU A 136 -1.75 -6.33 -2.95
C LEU A 136 -2.84 -6.36 -4.02
N ARG A 137 -2.62 -7.08 -5.14
CA ARG A 137 -3.66 -7.26 -6.18
C ARG A 137 -4.86 -8.03 -5.63
N ARG A 138 -4.60 -9.07 -4.83
CA ARG A 138 -5.66 -9.84 -4.17
C ARG A 138 -6.46 -8.96 -3.22
N PHE A 139 -5.80 -8.20 -2.35
CA PHE A 139 -6.46 -7.28 -1.41
C PHE A 139 -7.28 -6.19 -2.10
N ARG A 140 -6.78 -5.63 -3.21
CA ARG A 140 -7.58 -4.71 -4.04
C ARG A 140 -8.87 -5.35 -4.56
N SER A 141 -8.80 -6.61 -4.98
CA SER A 141 -9.92 -7.31 -5.62
C SER A 141 -10.94 -7.92 -4.64
N VAL A 142 -10.47 -8.44 -3.49
CA VAL A 142 -11.28 -9.23 -2.54
C VAL A 142 -11.59 -8.43 -1.26
N GLY A 143 -10.87 -7.33 -1.00
CA GLY A 143 -10.94 -6.58 0.24
C GLY A 143 -9.88 -6.98 1.27
N LEU A 144 -9.79 -6.19 2.34
CA LEU A 144 -8.79 -6.32 3.40
C LEU A 144 -9.27 -7.29 4.48
N ASP A 145 -8.77 -8.53 4.44
CA ASP A 145 -9.04 -9.53 5.47
C ASP A 145 -8.06 -9.43 6.65
N VAL A 146 -8.59 -9.14 7.84
CA VAL A 146 -7.80 -8.90 9.06
C VAL A 146 -7.00 -10.13 9.49
N GLU A 147 -7.56 -11.33 9.34
CA GLU A 147 -6.89 -12.57 9.72
C GLU A 147 -5.70 -12.84 8.79
N THR A 148 -5.91 -12.75 7.48
CA THR A 148 -4.84 -12.90 6.48
C THR A 148 -3.75 -11.86 6.67
N LEU A 149 -4.10 -10.59 6.88
CA LEU A 149 -3.13 -9.52 7.13
C LEU A 149 -2.30 -9.78 8.40
N SER A 150 -2.93 -10.28 9.45
CA SER A 150 -2.23 -10.63 10.70
C SER A 150 -1.22 -11.76 10.50
N LYS A 151 -1.61 -12.80 9.73
CA LYS A 151 -0.72 -13.92 9.39
C LYS A 151 0.45 -13.49 8.51
N LEU A 152 0.19 -12.69 7.47
CA LEU A 152 1.24 -12.17 6.60
C LEU A 152 2.21 -11.27 7.38
N ARG A 153 1.71 -10.41 8.27
CA ARG A 153 2.55 -9.58 9.15
C ARG A 153 3.46 -10.42 10.02
N LEU A 154 2.93 -11.44 10.68
CA LEU A 154 3.72 -12.32 11.54
C LEU A 154 4.80 -13.04 10.72
N HIS A 155 4.42 -13.57 9.56
CA HIS A 155 5.35 -14.26 8.67
C HIS A 155 6.48 -13.34 8.18
N ALA A 156 6.18 -12.10 7.79
CA ALA A 156 7.21 -11.14 7.37
C ALA A 156 8.20 -10.84 8.51
N ARG A 157 7.71 -10.73 9.75
CA ARG A 157 8.56 -10.54 10.94
C ARG A 157 9.43 -11.75 11.22
N GLU A 158 8.88 -12.96 11.20
CA GLU A 158 9.63 -14.20 11.40
C GLU A 158 10.76 -14.36 10.36
N LEU A 159 10.51 -13.96 9.10
CA LEU A 159 11.53 -13.96 8.06
C LEU A 159 12.64 -12.95 8.35
N VAL A 160 12.30 -11.73 8.80
CA VAL A 160 13.30 -10.73 9.22
C VAL A 160 14.14 -11.29 10.36
N GLU A 161 13.52 -11.84 11.40
CA GLU A 161 14.21 -12.42 12.56
C GLU A 161 15.15 -13.56 12.14
N THR A 162 14.67 -14.46 11.29
CA THR A 162 15.46 -15.59 10.76
C THR A 162 16.66 -15.11 9.95
N LEU A 163 16.46 -14.12 9.07
CA LEU A 163 17.54 -13.55 8.26
C LEU A 163 18.58 -12.87 9.14
N HIS A 164 18.14 -12.01 10.07
CA HIS A 164 19.05 -11.33 10.99
C HIS A 164 19.85 -12.32 11.84
N ALA A 165 19.21 -13.35 12.39
CA ALA A 165 19.90 -14.40 13.13
C ALA A 165 20.92 -15.15 12.26
N SER A 166 20.57 -15.48 11.02
CA SER A 166 21.47 -16.20 10.10
C SER A 166 22.70 -15.38 9.68
N HIS A 167 22.58 -14.06 9.66
CA HIS A 167 23.64 -13.14 9.26
C HIS A 167 24.36 -12.46 10.46
N GLY A 168 23.92 -12.72 11.69
CA GLY A 168 24.46 -12.10 12.91
C GLY A 168 24.18 -10.59 12.99
N TRP A 169 23.07 -10.13 12.43
CA TRP A 169 22.66 -8.72 12.48
C TRP A 169 21.74 -8.44 13.68
N ASP A 170 21.86 -7.25 14.25
CA ASP A 170 20.90 -6.75 15.24
C ASP A 170 19.51 -6.58 14.62
N LEU A 171 18.47 -6.94 15.36
CA LEU A 171 17.09 -6.76 14.90
C LEU A 171 16.76 -5.28 14.69
N PRO A 172 15.97 -4.95 13.65
CA PRO A 172 15.50 -3.59 13.47
C PRO A 172 14.60 -3.22 14.65
N PRO A 173 14.70 -1.99 15.19
CA PRO A 173 13.85 -1.57 16.30
C PRO A 173 12.38 -1.56 15.87
N GLU A 174 11.50 -2.14 16.69
CA GLU A 174 10.05 -2.11 16.44
C GLU A 174 9.44 -0.75 16.78
N GLU A 175 10.05 -0.04 17.73
CA GLU A 175 9.69 1.29 18.18
C GLU A 175 10.98 2.11 18.28
N ASP A 176 10.95 3.39 17.88
CA ASP A 176 12.07 4.28 18.16
C ASP A 176 12.06 4.59 19.66
N PRO A 177 13.08 4.17 20.43
CA PRO A 177 13.10 4.37 21.88
C PRO A 177 13.15 5.86 22.27
N ARG A 178 13.32 6.77 21.30
CA ARG A 178 13.28 8.22 21.49
C ARG A 178 11.89 8.82 21.28
N LEU A 179 10.92 8.05 20.82
CA LEU A 179 9.55 8.49 20.59
C LEU A 179 8.64 7.90 21.68
N GLU A 180 7.85 8.75 22.34
CA GLU A 180 6.81 8.27 23.26
C GLU A 180 5.68 7.60 22.45
N PRO A 181 5.20 6.42 22.87
CA PRO A 181 4.02 5.80 22.26
C PRO A 181 2.82 6.74 22.40
N MET A 182 2.21 7.12 21.28
CA MET A 182 0.94 7.85 21.32
C MET A 182 -0.17 6.85 21.65
N VAL A 183 -0.71 6.96 22.87
CA VAL A 183 -1.85 6.18 23.39
C VAL A 183 -3.17 6.72 22.83
#